data_AF-A0A3M8G5H8-F1
#
_entry.id   AF-A0A3M8G5H8-F1
#
_cell.length_a   1.000
_cell.length_b   1.000
_cell.length_c   1.000
_cell.angle_alpha   90.00
_cell.angle_beta   90.00
_cell.angle_gamma   90.00
#
_symmetry.space_group_name_H-M   'P 1'
#
loop_
_entity.id
_entity.type
_entity.pdbx_description
1 polymer ?
#
loop_
_entity_poly.entity_id
_entity_poly.type
_entity_poly.pdbx_seq_one_letter_code
_entity_poly.pdbx_strand_id
1 'polypeptide(L)'
;MTPANALSNYNTSSTSSVKLFVTPLLQRIKKESSEEYSEMQEAFSLLGWSKLPDELKIEIYEDVKFMVQELKGLFCTNDPYVEQRRNSIYFWVSSFQDGICTLKAAIDALKIKPL
;
A
#
# COMPACT_ATOMS: atom_id res chain seq x y z
N MET A 1 -3.66 3.11 -70.94
CA MET A 1 -2.85 2.37 -69.94
C MET A 1 -2.57 3.31 -68.77
N THR A 2 -3.23 3.08 -67.65
CA THR A 2 -2.93 3.70 -66.35
C THR A 2 -2.97 2.57 -65.32
N PRO A 3 -1.93 2.37 -64.49
CA PRO A 3 -1.92 1.29 -63.52
C PRO A 3 -2.77 1.67 -62.29
N ALA A 4 -3.56 0.72 -61.82
CA ALA A 4 -4.33 0.80 -60.59
C ALA A 4 -3.37 0.83 -59.38
N ASN A 5 -3.46 1.87 -58.56
CA ASN A 5 -2.74 1.96 -57.29
C ASN A 5 -3.61 1.33 -56.20
N ALA A 6 -3.31 0.07 -55.87
CA ALA A 6 -3.85 -0.62 -54.72
C ALA A 6 -3.16 -0.13 -53.44
N LEU A 7 -3.78 0.83 -52.74
CA LEU A 7 -3.45 1.09 -51.34
C LEU A 7 -4.34 0.22 -50.46
N SER A 8 -3.73 -0.91 -50.07
CA SER A 8 -4.19 -1.89 -49.11
C SER A 8 -4.75 -1.24 -47.83
N ASN A 9 -6.01 -1.54 -47.53
CA ASN A 9 -6.60 -1.33 -46.20
C ASN A 9 -5.89 -2.26 -45.20
N TYR A 10 -5.07 -1.69 -44.32
CA TYR A 10 -4.61 -2.39 -43.13
C TYR A 10 -5.76 -2.43 -42.11
N ASN A 11 -6.47 -3.55 -42.05
CA ASN A 11 -7.45 -3.81 -41.00
C ASN A 11 -6.76 -3.79 -39.63
N THR A 12 -7.08 -2.80 -38.80
CA THR A 12 -6.71 -2.71 -37.38
C THR A 12 -7.61 -3.62 -36.53
N SER A 13 -7.45 -4.93 -36.66
CA SER A 13 -8.24 -5.92 -35.93
C SER A 13 -7.71 -6.28 -34.51
N SER A 14 -6.79 -5.49 -33.93
CA SER A 14 -6.06 -5.89 -32.70
C SER A 14 -6.59 -5.30 -31.38
N THR A 15 -7.56 -4.39 -31.40
CA THR A 15 -8.04 -3.69 -30.18
C THR A 15 -8.98 -4.52 -29.29
N SER A 16 -9.66 -5.53 -29.87
CA SER A 16 -10.58 -6.43 -29.16
C SER A 16 -9.87 -7.34 -28.16
N SER A 17 -8.74 -7.92 -28.58
CA SER A 17 -7.94 -8.86 -27.76
C SER A 17 -7.38 -8.19 -26.50
N VAL A 18 -6.84 -6.97 -26.62
CA VAL A 18 -6.28 -6.23 -25.47
C VAL A 18 -7.34 -5.93 -24.41
N LYS A 19 -8.57 -5.57 -24.81
CA LYS A 19 -9.67 -5.32 -23.86
C LYS A 19 -10.09 -6.56 -23.07
N LEU A 20 -10.00 -7.75 -23.67
CA LEU A 20 -10.33 -9.02 -23.03
C LEU A 20 -9.37 -9.39 -21.89
N PHE A 21 -8.09 -8.98 -21.95
CA PHE A 21 -7.11 -9.25 -20.89
C PHE A 21 -6.98 -8.11 -19.87
N VAL A 22 -7.18 -6.86 -20.29
CA VAL A 22 -7.05 -5.69 -19.40
C VAL A 22 -8.19 -5.63 -18.38
N THR A 23 -9.43 -5.90 -18.81
CA THR A 23 -10.60 -5.77 -17.92
C THR A 23 -10.55 -6.73 -16.72
N PRO A 24 -10.30 -8.04 -16.90
CA PRO A 24 -10.19 -8.97 -15.77
C PRO A 24 -9.01 -8.65 -14.86
N LEU A 25 -7.89 -8.20 -15.42
CA LEU A 25 -6.71 -7.80 -14.65
C LEU A 25 -7.02 -6.59 -13.76
N LEU A 26 -7.62 -5.53 -14.31
CA LEU A 26 -8.02 -4.35 -13.54
C LEU A 26 -9.05 -4.69 -12.47
N GLN A 27 -9.99 -5.60 -12.77
CA GLN A 27 -10.97 -6.06 -11.78
C GLN A 27 -10.30 -6.83 -10.64
N ARG A 28 -9.30 -7.67 -10.95
CA ARG A 28 -8.49 -8.37 -9.96
C ARG A 28 -7.70 -7.39 -9.09
N ILE A 29 -6.98 -6.45 -9.69
CA ILE A 29 -6.23 -5.41 -8.97
C ILE A 29 -7.16 -4.63 -8.05
N LYS A 30 -8.32 -4.17 -8.55
CA LYS A 30 -9.31 -3.46 -7.74
C LYS A 30 -9.79 -4.28 -6.54
N LYS A 31 -10.03 -5.57 -6.75
CA LYS A 31 -10.46 -6.48 -5.68
C LYS A 31 -9.35 -6.65 -4.63
N GLU A 32 -8.14 -6.99 -5.06
CA GLU A 32 -6.98 -7.16 -4.18
C GLU A 32 -6.69 -5.88 -3.38
N SER A 33 -6.68 -4.71 -4.03
CA SER A 33 -6.49 -3.43 -3.34
C SER A 33 -7.60 -3.11 -2.34
N SER A 34 -8.85 -3.48 -2.62
CA SER A 34 -9.97 -3.26 -1.68
C SER A 34 -9.86 -4.17 -0.46
N GLU A 35 -9.41 -5.41 -0.65
CA GLU A 35 -9.20 -6.37 0.43
C GLU A 35 -8.05 -5.93 1.32
N GLU A 36 -6.90 -5.58 0.72
CA GLU A 36 -5.73 -5.04 1.45
C GLU A 36 -6.09 -3.78 2.24
N TYR A 37 -6.83 -2.85 1.63
CA TYR A 37 -7.27 -1.64 2.33
C TYR A 37 -8.17 -1.96 3.52
N SER A 38 -9.11 -2.89 3.36
CA SER A 38 -10.02 -3.29 4.43
C SER A 38 -9.27 -3.95 5.60
N GLU A 39 -8.35 -4.87 5.30
CA GLU A 39 -7.53 -5.52 6.32
C GLU A 39 -6.68 -4.51 7.11
N MET A 40 -6.11 -3.52 6.41
CA MET A 40 -5.31 -2.50 7.05
C MET A 40 -6.13 -1.58 7.94
N GLN A 41 -7.35 -1.20 7.53
CA GLN A 41 -8.25 -0.42 8.39
C GLN A 41 -8.68 -1.20 9.63
N GLU A 42 -8.93 -2.49 9.49
CA GLU A 42 -9.19 -3.38 10.62
C GLU A 42 -7.99 -3.43 11.56
N ALA A 43 -6.77 -3.60 11.02
CA ALA A 43 -5.54 -3.60 11.81
C ALA A 43 -5.34 -2.29 12.60
N PHE A 44 -5.50 -1.14 11.94
CA PHE A 44 -5.47 0.16 12.63
C PHE A 44 -6.56 0.26 13.70
N SER A 45 -7.75 -0.29 13.46
CA SER A 45 -8.82 -0.30 14.47
C SER A 45 -8.45 -1.15 15.69
N LEU A 46 -7.94 -2.37 15.48
CA LEU A 46 -7.54 -3.29 16.54
C LEU A 46 -6.39 -2.74 17.40
N LEU A 47 -5.47 -2.00 16.79
CA LEU A 47 -4.37 -1.33 17.49
C LEU A 47 -4.81 -0.06 18.25
N GLY A 48 -6.08 0.35 18.16
CA GLY A 48 -6.57 1.59 18.74
C GLY A 48 -6.14 2.85 17.96
N TRP A 49 -5.72 2.67 16.71
CA TRP A 49 -5.17 3.68 15.81
C TRP A 49 -6.15 4.14 14.73
N SER A 50 -7.43 3.77 14.83
CA SER A 50 -8.48 4.15 13.87
C SER A 50 -8.59 5.66 13.67
N LYS A 51 -8.37 6.45 14.71
CA LYS A 51 -8.46 7.92 14.71
C LYS A 51 -7.16 8.65 14.39
N LEU A 52 -6.08 7.93 14.06
CA LEU A 52 -4.85 8.59 13.64
C LEU A 52 -5.08 9.37 12.33
N PRO A 53 -4.46 10.56 12.19
CA PRO A 53 -4.42 11.28 10.92
C PRO A 53 -3.84 10.41 9.80
N ASP A 54 -4.35 10.61 8.59
CA ASP A 54 -3.95 9.81 7.43
C ASP A 54 -2.46 9.96 7.12
N GLU A 55 -1.87 11.14 7.36
CA GLU A 55 -0.44 11.37 7.16
C GLU A 55 0.42 10.46 8.02
N LEU A 56 0.00 10.22 9.27
CA LEU A 56 0.72 9.33 10.17
C LEU A 56 0.49 7.86 9.82
N LYS A 57 -0.74 7.49 9.43
CA LYS A 57 -1.07 6.14 8.96
C LYS A 57 -0.27 5.76 7.71
N ILE A 58 -0.10 6.69 6.78
CA ILE A 58 0.71 6.51 5.56
C ILE A 58 2.17 6.24 5.94
N GLU A 59 2.74 7.02 6.86
CA GLU A 59 4.14 6.89 7.26
C GLU A 59 4.46 5.52 7.89
N ILE A 60 3.51 4.95 8.64
CA ILE A 60 3.69 3.65 9.32
C ILE A 60 3.01 2.48 8.59
N TYR A 61 2.48 2.71 7.39
CA TYR A 61 1.62 1.75 6.69
C TYR A 61 2.30 0.40 6.48
N GLU A 62 3.51 0.41 5.91
CA GLU A 62 4.27 -0.81 5.65
C GLU A 62 4.67 -1.52 6.95
N ASP A 63 5.02 -0.77 7.99
CA ASP A 63 5.34 -1.37 9.30
C ASP A 63 4.13 -2.14 9.86
N VAL A 64 2.94 -1.54 9.84
CA VAL A 64 1.70 -2.20 10.30
C VAL A 64 1.36 -3.40 9.44
N LYS A 65 1.53 -3.29 8.11
CA LYS A 65 1.33 -4.41 7.19
C LYS A 65 2.24 -5.59 7.52
N PHE A 66 3.53 -5.36 7.80
CA PHE A 66 4.44 -6.42 8.22
C PHE A 66 4.08 -7.01 9.58
N MET A 67 3.61 -6.19 10.53
CA MET A 67 3.07 -6.71 11.80
C MET A 67 1.87 -7.63 11.58
N VAL A 68 0.94 -7.26 10.70
CA VAL A 68 -0.23 -8.10 10.35
C VAL A 68 0.23 -9.42 9.71
N GLN A 69 1.20 -9.38 8.80
CA GLN A 69 1.74 -10.58 8.15
C GLN A 69 2.44 -11.51 9.15
N GLU A 70 3.17 -10.94 10.12
CA GLU A 70 3.78 -11.69 11.23
C GLU A 70 2.71 -12.33 12.13
N LEU A 71 1.66 -11.59 12.49
CA LEU A 71 0.52 -12.11 13.27
C LEU A 71 -0.26 -13.21 12.53
N LYS A 72 -0.36 -13.12 11.20
CA LYS A 72 -0.92 -14.18 10.35
C LYS A 72 -0.01 -15.42 10.24
N GLY A 73 1.20 -15.37 10.80
CA GLY A 73 2.15 -16.48 10.78
C GLY A 73 2.83 -16.69 9.42
N LEU A 74 2.84 -15.67 8.55
CA LEU A 74 3.52 -15.76 7.24
C LEU A 74 5.05 -15.79 7.39
N PHE A 75 5.56 -15.15 8.43
CA PHE A 75 6.95 -15.21 8.88
C PHE A 75 7.02 -14.82 10.37
N CYS A 76 8.19 -14.99 10.97
CA CYS A 76 8.50 -14.51 12.31
C CYS A 76 9.87 -13.84 12.26
N THR A 77 9.96 -12.60 12.71
CA THR A 77 11.20 -11.83 12.63
C THR A 77 11.84 -11.73 14.01
N ASN A 78 13.00 -12.38 14.18
CA ASN A 78 13.83 -12.29 15.39
C ASN A 78 14.97 -11.26 15.24
N ASP A 79 14.78 -10.27 14.36
CA ASP A 79 15.77 -9.23 14.11
C ASP A 79 15.62 -8.07 15.13
N PRO A 80 16.69 -7.69 15.86
CA PRO A 80 16.62 -6.63 16.86
C PRO A 80 16.23 -5.25 16.30
N TYR A 81 16.56 -4.95 15.04
CA TYR A 81 16.20 -3.66 14.43
C TYR A 81 14.71 -3.59 14.11
N VAL A 82 14.10 -4.71 13.71
CA VAL A 82 12.66 -4.81 13.47
C VAL A 82 11.89 -4.67 14.79
N GLU A 83 12.37 -5.30 15.86
CA GLU A 83 11.80 -5.10 17.20
C GLU A 83 11.92 -3.64 17.66
N GLN A 84 13.09 -3.03 17.49
CA GLN A 84 13.31 -1.63 17.85
C GLN A 84 12.42 -0.68 17.03
N ARG A 85 12.24 -0.95 15.73
CA ARG A 85 11.35 -0.18 14.86
C ARG A 85 9.91 -0.23 15.36
N ARG A 86 9.41 -1.42 15.68
CA ARG A 86 8.07 -1.61 16.25
C ARG A 86 7.90 -0.84 17.56
N ASN A 87 8.87 -0.92 18.47
CA ASN A 87 8.84 -0.19 19.74
C ASN A 87 8.83 1.32 19.52
N SER A 88 9.62 1.82 18.55
CA SER A 88 9.63 3.24 18.17
C SER A 88 8.26 3.71 17.66
N ILE A 89 7.61 2.92 16.80
CA ILE A 89 6.26 3.23 16.30
C ILE A 89 5.26 3.34 17.44
N TYR A 90 5.19 2.33 18.31
CA TYR A 90 4.29 2.36 19.46
C TYR A 90 4.54 3.58 20.34
N PHE A 91 5.80 3.91 20.61
CA PHE A 91 6.18 5.07 21.41
C PHE A 91 5.70 6.39 20.79
N TRP A 92 5.99 6.63 19.51
CA TRP A 92 5.65 7.90 18.85
C TRP A 92 4.17 8.05 18.58
N VAL A 93 3.48 6.96 18.23
CA VAL A 93 2.03 6.95 18.06
C VAL A 93 1.33 7.25 19.39
N SER A 94 1.74 6.57 20.48
CA SER A 94 1.17 6.83 21.81
C SER A 94 1.45 8.25 22.26
N SER A 95 2.69 8.74 22.08
CA SER A 95 3.07 10.12 22.41
C SER A 95 2.22 11.15 21.66
N PHE A 96 1.87 10.88 20.41
CA PHE A 96 0.98 11.75 19.64
C PHE A 96 -0.47 11.68 20.16
N GLN A 97 -0.99 10.47 20.42
CA GLN A 97 -2.34 10.26 20.94
C GLN A 97 -2.55 10.90 22.33
N ASP A 98 -1.52 10.85 23.18
CA ASP A 98 -1.50 11.45 24.51
C ASP A 98 -1.30 12.98 24.47
N GLY A 99 -1.08 13.57 23.28
CA GLY A 99 -0.85 15.00 23.11
C GLY A 99 0.53 15.48 23.59
N ILE A 100 1.48 14.55 23.79
CA ILE A 100 2.85 14.84 24.24
C ILE A 100 3.68 15.44 23.10
N CYS A 101 3.43 15.02 21.86
CA CYS A 101 4.12 15.54 20.67
C CYS A 101 3.15 15.99 19.57
N THR A 102 3.66 16.82 18.65
CA THR A 102 2.89 17.26 17.47
C THR A 102 2.92 16.19 16.38
N LEU A 103 1.91 16.21 15.49
CA LEU A 103 1.86 15.32 14.33
C LEU A 103 3.15 15.37 13.50
N LYS A 104 3.67 16.58 13.27
CA LYS A 104 4.92 16.79 12.54
C LYS A 104 6.11 16.11 13.22
N ALA A 105 6.23 16.23 14.54
CA ALA A 105 7.32 15.62 15.28
C ALA A 105 7.26 14.07 15.22
N ALA A 106 6.05 13.50 15.36
CA ALA A 106 5.85 12.06 15.23
C ALA A 106 6.23 11.56 13.82
N ILE A 107 5.76 12.24 12.77
CA ILE A 107 6.11 11.89 11.38
C ILE A 107 7.61 12.01 11.15
N ASP A 108 8.22 13.13 11.53
CA ASP A 108 9.65 13.36 11.29
C ASP A 108 10.55 12.39 12.07
N ALA A 109 10.09 11.88 13.22
CA ALA A 109 10.78 10.83 13.97
C ALA A 109 10.60 9.42 13.38
N LEU A 110 9.46 9.16 12.73
CA LEU A 110 9.13 7.86 12.14
C LEU A 110 9.60 7.71 10.69
N LYS A 111 9.96 8.80 10.03
CA LYS A 111 10.56 8.79 8.70
C LYS A 111 11.82 7.93 8.64
N ILE A 112 11.78 6.95 7.74
CA ILE A 112 12.95 6.15 7.40
C ILE A 112 13.85 7.01 6.51
N LYS A 113 15.07 7.29 6.98
CA LYS A 113 16.08 7.96 6.17
C LYS A 113 16.70 6.95 5.21
N PRO A 114 16.77 7.23 3.89
CA PRO A 114 17.56 6.40 2.99
C PRO A 114 19.02 6.43 3.43
N LEU A 115 19.67 5.27 3.36
CA LEU A 115 21.10 5.09 3.66
C LEU A 115 21.98 5.84 2.66
#